data_AF-A0A9P0HG11-F1
#
_entry.id   AF-A0A9P0HG11-F1
#
_cell.length_a   1.000
_cell.length_b   1.000
_cell.length_c   1.000
_cell.angle_alpha   90.00
_cell.angle_beta   90.00
_cell.angle_gamma   90.00
#
_symmetry.space_group_name_H-M   'P 1'
#
loop_
_entity.id
_entity.type
_entity.pdbx_description
1 polymer ?
#
loop_
_entity_poly.entity_id
_entity_poly.type
_entity_poly.pdbx_seq_one_letter_code
_entity_poly.pdbx_strand_id
1 'polypeptide(L)'
;MVTITLGLGIIALIITALQLWLGSDPSVIFQIAQVFSFVFIEVSMFCLGSSLIGTVSSDLDFAIYSSEWYVADVKFRKAAQMLMVRSRRNANLTALRMYPVNLETLEAILQFTYSATALAIGNI
;
A
#
# COMPACT_ATOMS: atom_id res chain seq x y z
N MET A 1 -3.41 -9.35 -9.32
CA MET A 1 -2.05 -9.71 -8.88
C MET A 1 -1.69 -8.98 -7.59
N VAL A 2 -1.66 -7.65 -7.56
CA VAL A 2 -1.37 -6.86 -6.34
C VAL A 2 -2.33 -7.12 -5.17
N THR A 3 -3.62 -7.29 -5.42
CA THR A 3 -4.59 -7.64 -4.36
C THR A 3 -4.37 -9.04 -3.78
N ILE A 4 -3.77 -9.93 -4.57
CA ILE A 4 -3.45 -11.31 -4.16
C ILE A 4 -2.21 -11.31 -3.25
N THR A 5 -1.21 -10.47 -3.54
CA THR A 5 -0.01 -10.32 -2.69
C THR A 5 -0.35 -9.69 -1.34
N LEU A 6 -1.20 -8.66 -1.32
CA LEU A 6 -1.67 -8.06 -0.06
C LEU A 6 -2.46 -9.06 0.80
N GLY A 7 -3.36 -9.83 0.18
CA GLY A 7 -4.10 -10.89 0.87
C GLY A 7 -3.18 -11.97 1.46
N LEU A 8 -2.16 -12.40 0.70
CA LEU A 8 -1.15 -13.35 1.16
C LEU A 8 -0.35 -12.79 2.35
N GLY A 9 0.04 -11.51 2.30
CA GLY A 9 0.76 -10.85 3.39
C GLY A 9 -0.04 -10.81 4.70
N ILE A 10 -1.34 -10.51 4.64
CA ILE A 10 -2.22 -10.50 5.81
C ILE A 10 -2.35 -11.90 6.42
N ILE A 11 -2.54 -12.93 5.58
CA ILE A 11 -2.63 -14.32 6.03
C ILE A 11 -1.30 -14.76 6.69
N ALA A 12 -0.16 -14.38 6.10
CA ALA A 12 1.17 -14.69 6.65
C ALA A 12 1.39 -14.04 8.03
N LEU A 13 0.95 -12.79 8.24
CA LEU A 13 1.02 -12.11 9.54
C LEU A 13 0.19 -12.81 10.62
N ILE A 14 -0.98 -13.33 10.27
CA ILE A 14 -1.84 -14.09 11.20
C ILE A 14 -1.16 -15.42 11.57
N ILE A 15 -0.55 -16.12 10.61
CA ILE A 15 0.14 -17.39 10.84
C ILE A 15 1.38 -17.21 11.72
N THR A 16 2.21 -16.20 11.47
CA THR A 16 3.41 -15.93 12.30
C THR A 16 3.04 -15.57 13.74
N ALA A 17 1.95 -14.83 13.93
CA ALA A 17 1.48 -14.49 15.27
C ALA A 17 0.92 -15.70 16.04
N LEU A 18 0.24 -16.64 15.35
CA LEU A 18 -0.20 -17.90 15.94
C LEU A 18 0.99 -18.78 16.35
N GLN A 19 2.02 -18.85 15.49
CA GLN A 19 3.25 -19.59 15.77
C GLN A 19 4.04 -19.00 16.95
N LEU A 20 3.97 -17.68 17.15
CA LEU A 20 4.60 -16.98 18.27
C LEU A 20 3.95 -17.35 19.61
N TRP A 21 2.66 -17.70 19.61
CA TRP A 21 1.95 -18.15 20.80
C TRP A 21 2.22 -19.62 21.15
N LEU A 22 2.32 -20.51 20.15
CA LEU A 22 2.67 -21.94 20.36
C LEU A 22 4.18 -22.19 20.55
N GLY A 23 5.02 -21.19 20.33
CA GLY A 23 6.48 -21.33 20.29
C GLY A 23 7.10 -21.56 21.67
N SER A 24 7.24 -22.82 22.07
CA SER A 24 7.98 -23.21 23.27
C SER A 24 9.49 -23.36 23.04
N ASP A 25 9.93 -23.42 21.77
CA ASP A 25 11.32 -23.70 21.37
C ASP A 25 12.06 -22.47 20.79
N PRO A 26 13.34 -22.23 21.16
CA PRO A 26 14.10 -21.04 20.74
C PRO A 26 14.40 -20.96 19.23
N SER A 27 14.40 -22.09 18.51
CA SER A 27 14.61 -22.14 17.06
C SER A 27 13.42 -21.56 16.26
N VAL A 28 12.20 -21.78 16.75
CA VAL A 28 10.96 -21.32 16.12
C VAL A 28 10.83 -19.81 16.23
N ILE A 29 11.27 -19.23 17.36
CA ILE A 29 11.29 -17.77 17.57
C ILE A 29 12.13 -17.05 16.51
N PHE A 30 13.31 -17.60 16.18
CA PHE A 30 14.18 -17.01 15.15
C PHE A 30 13.54 -17.02 13.77
N GLN A 31 12.86 -18.12 13.40
CA GLN A 31 12.15 -18.21 12.12
C GLN A 31 11.00 -17.19 12.03
N ILE A 32 10.24 -17.01 13.11
CA ILE A 32 9.14 -16.05 13.16
C ILE A 32 9.66 -14.61 13.00
N ALA A 33 10.74 -14.25 13.70
CA ALA A 33 11.33 -12.92 13.60
C ALA A 33 11.78 -12.60 12.16
N GLN A 34 12.36 -13.59 11.47
CA GLN A 34 12.77 -13.45 10.08
C GLN A 34 11.55 -13.21 9.16
N VAL A 35 10.52 -14.05 9.24
CA VAL A 35 9.33 -13.94 8.37
C VAL A 35 8.59 -12.63 8.61
N PHE A 36 8.45 -12.19 9.86
CA PHE A 36 7.83 -10.91 10.19
C PHE A 36 8.56 -9.73 9.52
N SER A 37 9.89 -9.71 9.59
CA SER A 37 10.71 -8.66 8.96
C SER A 37 10.52 -8.61 7.44
N PHE A 38 10.52 -9.77 6.77
CA PHE A 38 10.30 -9.84 5.32
C PHE A 38 8.94 -9.30 4.90
N VAL A 39 7.87 -9.72 5.58
CA VAL A 39 6.51 -9.26 5.26
C VAL A 39 6.36 -7.76 5.54
N PHE A 40 6.94 -7.26 6.63
CA PHE A 40 6.90 -5.83 6.94
C PHE A 40 7.59 -4.98 5.86
N ILE A 41 8.76 -5.43 5.37
CA ILE A 41 9.49 -4.75 4.29
C ILE A 41 8.67 -4.76 2.99
N GLU A 42 8.07 -5.89 2.63
CA GLU A 42 7.26 -6.01 1.41
C GLU A 42 6.07 -5.04 1.42
N VAL A 43 5.30 -5.02 2.51
CA VAL A 43 4.13 -4.13 2.63
C VAL A 43 4.56 -2.66 2.67
N SER A 44 5.68 -2.34 3.34
CA SER A 44 6.22 -0.98 3.39
C SER A 44 6.64 -0.49 2.01
N MET A 45 7.38 -1.30 1.24
CA MET A 45 7.77 -0.97 -0.14
C MET A 45 6.56 -0.73 -1.03
N PHE A 46 5.53 -1.57 -0.89
CA PHE A 46 4.30 -1.45 -1.67
C PHE A 46 3.51 -0.17 -1.33
N CYS A 47 3.38 0.14 -0.04
CA CYS A 47 2.69 1.34 0.43
C CYS A 47 3.42 2.62 0.00
N LEU A 48 4.74 2.67 0.18
CA LEU A 48 5.55 3.82 -0.21
C LEU A 48 5.51 4.06 -1.71
N GLY A 49 5.69 3.00 -2.52
CA GLY A 49 5.58 3.11 -3.97
C GLY A 49 4.23 3.65 -4.43
N SER A 50 3.14 3.19 -3.81
CA SER A 50 1.79 3.66 -4.12
C SER A 50 1.61 5.15 -3.78
N SER A 51 2.08 5.57 -2.60
CA SER A 51 2.01 6.98 -2.18
C SER A 51 2.82 7.92 -3.08
N LEU A 52 4.03 7.51 -3.49
CA LEU A 52 4.90 8.30 -4.35
C LEU A 52 4.30 8.51 -5.73
N ILE A 53 3.67 7.48 -6.31
CA ILE A 53 2.99 7.61 -7.60
C ILE A 53 1.81 8.60 -7.49
N GLY A 54 1.09 8.58 -6.36
CA GLY A 54 0.02 9.53 -6.09
C GLY A 54 0.52 10.98 -6.05
N THR A 55 1.57 11.25 -5.26
CA THR A 55 2.13 12.61 -5.13
C THR A 55 2.70 13.12 -6.45
N VAL A 56 3.47 12.29 -7.17
CA VAL A 56 4.04 12.65 -8.47
C VAL A 56 2.94 12.93 -9.50
N SER A 57 1.83 12.20 -9.47
CA SER A 57 0.70 12.47 -10.38
C SER A 57 0.05 13.83 -10.09
N SER A 58 -0.13 14.17 -8.81
CA SER A 58 -0.67 15.48 -8.41
C SER A 58 0.27 16.62 -8.78
N ASP A 59 1.57 16.46 -8.53
CA ASP A 59 2.59 17.45 -8.91
C ASP A 59 2.68 17.61 -10.44
N LEU A 60 2.55 16.52 -11.19
CA LEU A 60 2.47 16.57 -12.66
C LEU A 60 1.23 17.34 -13.14
N ASP A 61 0.05 17.11 -12.56
CA ASP A 61 -1.16 17.86 -12.94
C ASP A 61 -0.98 19.36 -12.66
N PHE A 62 -0.40 19.71 -11.51
CA PHE A 62 -0.10 21.09 -11.14
C PHE A 62 0.92 21.75 -12.08
N ALA A 63 2.03 21.05 -12.39
CA ALA A 63 3.08 21.57 -13.27
C ALA A 63 2.56 21.82 -14.71
N ILE A 64 1.72 20.92 -15.22
CA ILE A 64 1.08 21.10 -16.54
C ILE A 64 0.09 22.27 -16.49
N TYR A 65 -0.67 22.40 -15.39
CA TYR A 65 -1.60 23.50 -15.21
C TYR A 65 -0.89 24.86 -15.14
N SER A 66 0.28 24.93 -14.50
CA SER A 66 1.09 26.15 -14.42
C SER A 66 1.84 26.49 -15.72
N SER A 67 1.92 25.56 -16.67
CA SER A 67 2.54 25.83 -17.97
C SER A 67 1.63 26.71 -18.84
N GLU A 68 2.19 27.51 -19.75
CA GLU A 68 1.43 28.31 -20.72
C GLU A 68 0.82 27.46 -21.85
N TRP A 69 0.16 26.36 -21.48
CA TRP A 69 -0.43 25.38 -22.40
C TRP A 69 -1.45 26.01 -23.36
N TYR A 70 -2.06 27.13 -22.97
CA TYR A 70 -3.02 27.89 -23.77
C TYR A 70 -2.38 28.65 -24.96
N VAL A 71 -1.10 29.04 -24.86
CA VAL A 71 -0.37 29.74 -25.93
C VAL A 71 0.26 28.76 -26.94
N ALA A 72 0.45 27.50 -26.53
CA ALA A 72 1.12 26.48 -27.33
C ALA A 72 0.28 25.96 -28.53
N ASP A 73 0.96 25.22 -29.42
CA ASP A 73 0.37 24.60 -30.60
C ASP A 73 -0.86 23.73 -30.26
N VAL A 74 -1.80 23.60 -31.21
CA VAL A 74 -3.06 22.87 -31.04
C VAL A 74 -2.81 21.39 -30.69
N LYS A 75 -1.72 20.80 -31.19
CA LYS A 75 -1.29 19.44 -30.83
C LYS A 75 -0.87 19.35 -29.37
N PHE A 76 -0.13 20.36 -28.88
CA PHE A 76 0.34 20.42 -27.50
C PHE A 76 -0.82 20.62 -26.51
N ARG A 77 -1.81 21.46 -26.87
CA ARG A 77 -3.04 21.64 -26.07
C ARG A 77 -3.83 20.35 -25.88
N LYS A 78 -4.04 19.59 -26.96
CA LYS A 78 -4.73 18.29 -26.88
C LYS A 78 -3.95 17.28 -26.05
N ALA A 79 -2.63 17.24 -26.20
CA ALA A 79 -1.78 16.37 -25.39
C ALA A 79 -1.84 16.74 -23.90
N ALA A 80 -1.72 18.03 -23.56
CA ALA A 80 -1.80 18.54 -22.19
C ALA A 80 -3.17 18.24 -21.55
N GLN A 81 -4.28 18.49 -22.26
CA GLN A 81 -5.62 18.14 -21.77
C GLN A 81 -5.80 16.63 -21.56
N MET A 82 -5.30 15.78 -22.47
CA MET A 82 -5.34 14.33 -22.28
C MET A 82 -4.49 13.91 -21.08
N LEU A 83 -3.35 14.55 -20.86
CA LEU A 83 -2.45 14.24 -19.74
C LEU A 83 -3.03 14.66 -18.40
N MET A 84 -3.67 15.84 -18.32
CA MET A 84 -4.44 16.26 -17.14
C MET A 84 -5.60 15.29 -16.85
N VAL A 85 -6.44 14.97 -17.84
CA VAL A 85 -7.57 14.04 -17.66
C VAL A 85 -7.09 12.65 -17.24
N ARG A 86 -5.96 12.18 -17.77
CA ARG A 86 -5.34 10.92 -17.32
C ARG A 86 -4.75 11.03 -15.93
N SER A 87 -4.08 12.12 -15.59
CA SER A 87 -3.52 12.34 -14.25
C SER A 87 -4.61 12.34 -13.18
N ARG A 88 -5.74 13.01 -13.46
CA ARG A 88 -6.92 12.99 -12.58
C ARG A 88 -7.57 11.61 -12.43
N ARG A 89 -7.40 10.74 -13.42
CA ARG A 89 -7.96 9.38 -13.44
C ARG A 89 -7.01 8.32 -12.85
N ASN A 90 -5.73 8.65 -12.68
CA ASN A 90 -4.69 7.72 -12.24
C ASN A 90 -3.99 8.12 -10.93
N ALA A 91 -4.18 9.34 -10.41
CA ALA A 91 -3.60 9.76 -9.13
C ALA A 91 -4.16 9.01 -7.91
N ASN A 92 -5.29 8.33 -8.08
CA ASN A 92 -5.65 7.24 -7.20
C ASN A 92 -5.45 5.95 -8.00
N LEU A 93 -4.30 5.29 -7.82
CA LEU A 93 -4.24 3.84 -7.95
C LEU A 93 -5.11 3.24 -6.83
N THR A 94 -6.41 3.55 -6.87
CA THR A 94 -7.42 2.80 -6.15
C THR A 94 -7.41 1.43 -6.82
N ALA A 95 -6.69 0.50 -6.23
CA ALA A 95 -7.06 -0.90 -6.36
C ALA A 95 -8.49 -0.99 -5.80
N LEU A 96 -9.47 -0.80 -6.70
CA LEU A 96 -10.88 -1.10 -6.47
C LEU A 96 -11.55 -0.36 -5.29
N ARG A 97 -11.78 0.96 -5.37
CA ARG A 97 -12.84 1.67 -4.60
C ARG A 97 -12.95 1.36 -3.07
N MET A 98 -11.94 0.78 -2.42
CA MET A 98 -12.10 0.20 -1.08
C MET A 98 -11.09 0.72 -0.06
N TYR A 99 -9.91 1.21 -0.45
CA TYR A 99 -9.06 2.04 0.42
C TYR A 99 -7.83 2.53 -0.36
N PRO A 100 -7.43 3.82 -0.27
CA PRO A 100 -6.14 4.25 -0.80
C PRO A 100 -5.05 3.54 -0.01
N VAL A 101 -4.14 2.82 -0.67
CA VAL A 101 -3.03 2.13 0.02
C VAL A 101 -2.03 3.18 0.51
N ASN A 102 -2.35 3.76 1.66
CA ASN A 102 -1.61 4.79 2.37
C ASN A 102 -1.08 4.23 3.69
N LEU A 103 -0.16 4.98 4.33
CA LEU A 103 0.41 4.64 5.64
C LEU A 103 -0.67 4.35 6.69
N GLU A 104 -1.81 5.05 6.61
CA GLU A 104 -2.99 4.84 7.47
C GLU A 104 -3.56 3.41 7.33
N THR A 105 -3.45 2.81 6.15
CA THR A 105 -3.94 1.45 5.89
C THR A 105 -2.98 0.40 6.43
N LEU A 106 -1.68 0.67 6.39
CA LEU A 106 -0.67 -0.15 7.04
C LEU A 106 -0.93 -0.16 8.56
N GLU A 107 -1.17 1.01 9.16
CA GLU A 107 -1.50 1.14 10.56
C GLU A 107 -2.80 0.40 10.92
N ALA A 108 -3.85 0.56 10.11
CA ALA A 108 -5.12 -0.14 10.31
C ALA A 108 -4.97 -1.68 10.22
N ILE A 109 -4.17 -2.19 9.26
CA ILE A 109 -3.90 -3.63 9.13
C ILE A 109 -3.12 -4.14 10.34
N LEU A 110 -2.15 -3.38 10.86
CA LEU A 110 -1.41 -3.73 12.06
C LEU A 110 -2.31 -3.74 13.30
N GLN A 111 -3.13 -2.71 13.50
CA GLN A 111 -4.11 -2.64 14.59
C GLN A 111 -5.13 -3.77 14.53
N PHE A 112 -5.61 -4.10 13.33
CA PHE A 112 -6.52 -5.23 13.11
C PHE A 112 -5.84 -6.56 13.44
N THR A 113 -4.61 -6.76 12.98
CA THR A 113 -3.83 -7.98 13.26
C THR A 113 -3.60 -8.14 14.76
N TYR A 114 -3.23 -7.08 15.46
CA TYR A 114 -3.05 -7.07 16.92
C TYR A 114 -4.36 -7.36 17.67
N SER A 115 -5.48 -6.79 17.22
CA SER A 115 -6.78 -7.05 17.83
C SER A 115 -7.24 -8.50 17.59
N ALA A 116 -7.01 -9.02 16.37
CA ALA A 116 -7.35 -10.39 16.01
C ALA A 116 -6.53 -11.42 16.82
N THR A 117 -5.24 -11.15 17.03
CA THR A 117 -4.39 -12.00 17.88
C THR A 117 -4.80 -11.91 19.34
N ALA A 118 -5.07 -10.71 19.87
CA ALA A 118 -5.57 -10.56 21.23
C ALA A 118 -6.90 -11.33 21.47
N LEU A 119 -7.84 -11.27 20.51
CA LEU A 119 -9.09 -12.05 20.57
C LEU A 119 -8.84 -13.56 20.49
N ALA A 120 -7.93 -14.01 19.63
CA ALA A 120 -7.58 -15.42 19.51
C ALA A 120 -6.93 -15.98 20.79
N ILE A 121 -6.19 -15.13 21.52
CA ILE A 121 -5.54 -15.48 22.80
C ILE A 121 -6.56 -15.54 23.94
N GLY A 122 -7.53 -14.61 24.00
CA GLY A 122 -8.50 -14.52 25.09
C GLY A 122 -9.59 -15.60 25.12
N ASN A 123 -9.63 -16.48 24.11
CA ASN A 123 -10.62 -17.56 23.99
C ASN A 123 -10.02 -18.95 24.31
N ILE A 124 -8.85 -18.99 24.94
CA ILE A 124 -8.14 -20.19 25.42
C ILE A 124 -8.05 -20.16 26.94
#